data_AF-A0A0R3QDV4-F1
#
_entry.id   AF-A0A0R3QDV4-F1
#
_cell.length_a   1.000
_cell.length_b   1.000
_cell.length_c   1.000
_cell.angle_alpha   90.00
_cell.angle_beta   90.00
_cell.angle_gamma   90.00
#
_symmetry.space_group_name_H-M   'P 1'
#
loop_
_entity.id
_entity.type
_entity.pdbx_description
1 polymer ?
#
loop_
_entity_poly.entity_id
_entity_poly.type
_entity_poly.pdbx_seq_one_letter_code
_entity_poly.pdbx_strand_id
1 'polypeptide(L)' 'MRYLVCTTDASPCPPADVQAVTFAETVDLSAMGVTPEMFLKVYGMGFGAVFAAFVMGWVLGIALGLIRKA' A
#
# COMPACT_ATOMS: atom_id res chain seq x y z
N MET A 1 0.14 -18.64 10.26
CA MET A 1 1.33 -18.85 11.12
C MET A 1 1.07 -18.13 12.42
N ARG A 2 1.19 -18.78 13.59
CA ARG A 2 0.90 -18.18 14.91
C ARG A 2 2.21 -18.00 15.65
N TYR A 3 2.41 -16.83 16.25
CA TYR A 3 3.63 -16.50 16.98
C TYR A 3 3.28 -16.48 18.47
N LEU A 4 4.16 -17.04 19.28
CA LEU A 4 4.07 -16.93 20.74
C LEU A 4 4.78 -15.63 21.10
N VAL A 5 4.00 -14.65 21.52
CA VAL A 5 4.50 -13.35 21.99
C VAL A 5 4.17 -13.19 23.46
N CYS A 6 5.10 -12.59 24.18
CA CYS A 6 4.93 -12.27 25.59
C CYS A 6 4.40 -10.85 25.72
N THR A 7 3.32 -10.70 26.47
CA THR A 7 2.68 -9.41 26.71
C THR A 7 3.40 -8.58 27.78
N THR A 8 4.43 -9.14 28.42
CA THR A 8 5.24 -8.51 29.47
C THR A 8 6.73 -8.62 29.14
N ASP A 9 7.49 -7.53 29.35
CA ASP A 9 8.94 -7.49 29.22
C ASP A 9 9.63 -8.23 30.38
N ALA A 10 9.52 -9.56 30.37
CA ALA A 10 10.17 -10.44 31.34
C ALA A 10 10.85 -11.63 30.63
N SER A 11 12.12 -11.87 30.96
CA SER A 11 12.91 -13.00 30.46
C SER A 11 13.40 -13.86 31.64
N PRO A 12 12.99 -15.14 31.77
CA PRO A 12 12.06 -15.90 30.93
C PRO A 12 10.60 -15.49 31.14
N CYS A 13 9.81 -15.62 30.07
CA CYS A 13 8.41 -15.23 30.07
C CYS A 13 7.53 -16.20 30.89
N PRO A 14 6.69 -15.70 31.82
CA PRO A 14 5.82 -16.54 32.64
C PRO A 14 4.80 -17.29 31.77
N PRO A 15 4.49 -18.56 32.07
CA PRO A 15 3.59 -19.39 31.26
C PRO A 15 2.14 -18.87 31.22
N ALA A 16 1.75 -17.99 32.15
CA ALA A 16 0.43 -17.36 32.19
C ALA A 16 0.28 -16.22 31.17
N ASP A 17 1.39 -15.62 30.73
CA ASP A 17 1.42 -14.41 29.89
C ASP A 17 1.84 -14.70 28.44
N VAL A 18 1.84 -15.99 28.06
CA VAL A 18 2.13 -16.45 26.70
C VAL A 18 0.85 -16.46 25.89
N GLN A 19 0.77 -15.58 24.87
CA GLN A 19 -0.38 -15.55 23.96
C GLN A 19 0.01 -15.96 22.54
N ALA A 20 -0.82 -16.80 21.92
CA ALA A 20 -0.67 -17.23 20.53
C ALA A 20 -1.39 -16.24 19.60
N VAL A 21 -0.67 -15.23 19.15
CA VAL A 21 -1.21 -14.10 18.38
C VAL A 21 -1.00 -14.34 16.87
N THR A 22 -1.90 -13.81 16.05
CA THR A 22 -1.80 -13.93 14.59
C THR A 22 -0.82 -12.90 14.02
N PHE A 23 -0.21 -13.18 12.87
CA PHE A 23 0.77 -12.25 12.24
C PHE A 23 0.22 -10.83 12.10
N ALA A 24 -1.07 -10.72 11.76
CA ALA A 24 -1.74 -9.44 11.56
C ALA A 24 -1.79 -8.57 12.82
N GLU A 25 -1.80 -9.17 14.00
CA GLU A 25 -1.85 -8.47 15.29
C GLU A 25 -0.45 -8.18 15.86
N THR A 26 0.57 -8.94 15.46
CA THR A 26 1.97 -8.69 15.85
C THR A 26 2.66 -7.64 14.99
N VAL A 27 2.07 -7.31 13.84
CA VAL A 27 2.64 -6.43 12.82
C VAL A 27 2.00 -5.06 12.97
N ASP A 28 2.69 -4.17 13.65
CA ASP A 28 2.32 -2.76 13.68
C ASP A 28 2.65 -2.12 12.31
N LEU A 29 1.69 -2.20 11.40
CA LEU A 29 1.75 -1.58 10.07
C LEU A 29 1.97 -0.06 10.17
N SER A 30 1.48 0.57 11.24
CA SER A 30 1.65 2.01 11.45
C SER A 30 3.09 2.36 11.83
N ALA A 31 3.74 1.54 12.66
CA ALA A 31 5.17 1.66 12.96
C ALA A 31 6.06 1.38 11.74
N MET A 32 5.59 0.58 10.79
CA MET A 32 6.27 0.33 9.51
C MET A 32 6.01 1.40 8.44
N GLY A 33 5.34 2.51 8.80
CA GLY A 33 5.07 3.62 7.89
C GLY A 33 3.99 3.33 6.85
N VAL A 34 3.25 2.22 7.01
CA VAL A 34 2.11 1.86 6.18
C VAL A 34 0.90 2.60 6.73
N THR A 35 0.84 3.91 6.47
CA THR A 35 -0.32 4.74 6.84
C THR A 35 -1.34 4.80 5.69
N PRO A 36 -2.63 5.04 5.99
CA PRO A 36 -3.64 5.23 4.94
C PRO A 36 -3.30 6.35 3.96
N GLU A 37 -2.62 7.42 4.41
CA GLU A 37 -2.21 8.50 3.51
C GLU A 37 -1.15 8.05 2.51
N MET A 38 -0.26 7.14 2.89
CA MET A 38 0.75 6.58 1.99
C MET A 38 0.12 5.71 0.90
N PHE A 39 -0.91 4.94 1.24
CA PHE A 39 -1.66 4.16 0.24
C PHE A 39 -2.33 5.05 -0.80
N LEU A 40 -2.98 6.13 -0.38
CA LEU A 40 -3.61 7.08 -1.29
C LEU A 40 -2.60 7.74 -2.22
N LYS A 41 -1.41 8.10 -1.71
CA LYS A 41 -0.34 8.68 -2.52
C LYS A 41 0.17 7.69 -3.57
N VAL A 42 0.45 6.45 -3.19
CA VAL A 42 0.95 5.41 -4.12
C VAL A 42 -0.11 5.09 -5.18
N TYR A 43 -1.37 4.93 -4.77
CA TYR A 43 -2.46 4.67 -5.70
C TYR A 43 -2.70 5.84 -6.66
N GLY A 44 -2.73 7.07 -6.15
CA GLY A 44 -2.89 8.28 -6.95
C GLY A 44 -1.76 8.48 -7.95
N MET A 45 -0.52 8.21 -7.57
CA MET A 45 0.63 8.29 -8.48
C MET A 45 0.58 7.22 -9.57
N GLY A 46 0.24 5.97 -9.20
CA GLY A 46 0.11 4.87 -10.17
C GLY A 46 -1.03 5.11 -11.16
N PHE A 47 -2.24 5.37 -10.67
CA PHE A 47 -3.40 5.66 -11.51
C PHE A 47 -3.20 6.94 -12.35
N GLY A 48 -2.64 7.99 -11.74
CA GLY A 48 -2.37 9.25 -12.40
C GLY A 48 -1.42 9.10 -13.61
N ALA A 49 -0.38 8.29 -13.49
CA ALA A 49 0.55 8.04 -14.59
C ALA A 49 -0.12 7.32 -15.78
N VAL A 50 -0.93 6.29 -15.50
CA VAL A 50 -1.67 5.55 -16.54
C VAL A 50 -2.69 6.44 -17.21
N PHE A 51 -3.45 7.21 -16.43
CA PHE A 51 -4.44 8.14 -16.95
C PHE A 51 -3.80 9.25 -17.80
N ALA A 52 -2.68 9.81 -17.37
CA ALA A 52 -1.94 10.81 -18.14
C ALA A 52 -1.44 10.25 -19.49
N ALA A 53 -0.91 9.03 -19.50
CA ALA A 53 -0.49 8.36 -20.73
C ALA A 53 -1.67 8.11 -21.69
N PHE A 54 -2.82 7.69 -21.15
CA PHE A 54 -4.05 7.52 -21.92
C PHE A 54 -4.51 8.83 -22.57
N VAL A 55 -4.59 9.91 -21.79
CA VAL A 55 -5.00 11.23 -22.29
C VAL A 55 -4.03 11.75 -23.35
N MET A 56 -2.72 11.58 -23.15
CA MET A 56 -1.73 11.97 -24.17
C MET A 56 -1.95 11.23 -25.49
N GLY A 57 -2.16 9.91 -25.45
CA GLY A 57 -2.45 9.12 -26.65
C GLY A 57 -3.75 9.56 -27.34
N TRP A 58 -4.78 9.88 -26.56
CA TRP A 58 -6.05 10.37 -27.10
C TRP A 58 -5.89 11.73 -27.79
N VAL A 59 -5.21 12.69 -27.15
CA VAL A 59 -4.94 14.01 -27.72
C VAL A 59 -4.12 13.90 -29.01
N LEU A 60 -3.09 13.06 -29.04
CA LEU A 60 -2.31 12.77 -30.25
C LEU A 60 -3.19 12.21 -31.38
N GLY A 61 -4.10 11.28 -31.05
CA GLY A 61 -5.04 10.74 -32.02
C GLY A 61 -5.97 11.79 -32.63
N ILE A 62 -6.50 12.70 -31.79
CA ILE A 62 -7.33 13.83 -32.27
C ILE A 62 -6.51 14.76 -33.15
N ALA A 63 -5.30 15.15 -32.72
CA ALA A 63 -4.44 16.06 -33.46
C ALA A 63 -4.08 15.51 -34.85
N LEU A 64 -3.67 14.25 -34.94
CA LEU A 64 -3.38 13.59 -36.21
C LEU A 64 -4.62 13.44 -37.09
N GLY A 65 -5.79 13.21 -36.50
CA GLY A 65 -7.07 13.15 -37.20
C GLY A 65 -7.49 14.49 -37.81
N LEU A 66 -7.23 15.59 -37.12
CA LEU A 66 -7.47 16.94 -37.62
C LEU A 66 -6.51 17.31 -38.76
N ILE A 67 -5.21 17.02 -38.60
CA ILE A 67 -4.20 17.27 -39.64
C ILE A 67 -4.53 16.51 -40.93
N ARG A 68 -4.99 15.26 -40.83
CA ARG A 68 -5.35 14.44 -42.00
C ARG A 68 -6.65 14.86 -42.70
N LYS A 69 -7.48 15.69 -42.05
CA LYS A 69 -8.73 16.20 -42.60
C LYS A 69 -8.61 17.60 -43.21
N ALA A 70 -7.56 18.35 -42.87
CA ALA A 70 -7.21 19.63 -43.48
C ALA A 70 -6.48 19.39 -44.82
#